data_AF-A0AAU8I909-F1
#
_entry.id   AF-A0AAU8I909-F1
#
_cell.length_a   1.000
_cell.length_b   1.000
_cell.length_c   1.000
_cell.angle_alpha   90.00
_cell.angle_beta   90.00
_cell.angle_gamma   90.00
#
_symmetry.space_group_name_H-M   'P 1'
#
loop_
_entity.id
_entity.type
_entity.pdbx_description
1 polymer ?
#
loop_
_entity_poly.entity_id
_entity_poly.type
_entity_poly.pdbx_seq_one_letter_code
_entity_poly.pdbx_strand_id
1 'polypeptide(L)'
;MARCLFLLALAAASATGMAATPAPTRVAILGVEHAAQLVSERDQPGVLAAFLEHLAPDAICLERPPEQAARGDYYEYTYEVQGVILPYAAAHPVALCPIDWMPPVEDAKLGFGVDLDTPLELRREQGFQGFLSFPDKAALQRDVFAADAAENVAAVQKWAQTPAPRADQDLPRRLYLYRTFLQAQRIRAAALAHPGKTVLVVVGYFHKPDLEAILAHDPAIALVKPSTLGRPTADAVERATTATQRAAILAFNLLGTQADTGNVDWAWMRRVLDAYAVDAPTAETALLRTRLALLSGQLAPAEARRRYARLAEETPAELEFRWTGVQDRTRVDSFFDPFGNLTVRQRATLELARADYALGRSRDGDAAIARLTADLPPRKALQLSGYAARLRPAAGKGSAGSAK
;
A
#
# COMPACT_ATOMS: atom_id res chain seq x y z
N MET A 1 -69.69 56.89 14.99
CA MET A 1 -69.64 55.43 15.21
C MET A 1 -69.12 54.79 13.93
N ALA A 2 -68.06 53.96 14.03
CA ALA A 2 -67.74 52.74 13.24
C ALA A 2 -68.17 52.69 11.76
N ARG A 3 -67.38 52.28 10.76
CA ARG A 3 -66.26 51.31 10.67
C ARG A 3 -65.91 51.17 9.17
N CYS A 4 -64.64 50.82 8.87
CA CYS A 4 -64.21 49.94 7.76
C CYS A 4 -64.35 50.48 6.30
N LEU A 5 -63.49 50.19 5.33
CA LEU A 5 -62.49 49.13 5.16
C LEU A 5 -61.44 49.59 4.11
N PHE A 6 -60.17 49.45 4.47
CA PHE A 6 -58.99 49.47 3.59
C PHE A 6 -59.03 48.29 2.63
N LEU A 7 -58.65 48.49 1.35
CA LEU A 7 -58.13 47.44 0.47
C LEU A 7 -57.12 48.07 -0.51
N LEU A 8 -55.87 48.20 -0.05
CA LEU A 8 -54.69 48.31 -0.91
C LEU A 8 -54.27 46.88 -1.29
N ALA A 9 -54.46 46.51 -2.56
CA ALA A 9 -53.85 45.31 -3.11
C ALA A 9 -52.42 45.65 -3.57
N LEU A 10 -51.44 45.45 -2.67
CA LEU A 10 -50.04 45.30 -3.07
C LEU A 10 -49.87 43.92 -3.71
N ALA A 11 -49.64 43.88 -5.01
CA ALA A 11 -49.10 42.70 -5.67
C ALA A 11 -47.62 42.55 -5.27
N ALA A 12 -47.37 41.78 -4.21
CA ALA A 12 -46.04 41.30 -3.89
C ALA A 12 -45.65 40.22 -4.91
N ALA A 13 -44.71 40.56 -5.80
CA ALA A 13 -44.03 39.60 -6.63
C ALA A 13 -43.13 38.71 -5.75
N SER A 14 -43.68 37.59 -5.30
CA SER A 14 -42.91 36.51 -4.71
C SER A 14 -42.16 35.79 -5.82
N ALA A 15 -41.02 36.35 -6.24
CA ALA A 15 -39.97 35.56 -6.87
C ALA A 15 -39.40 34.62 -5.81
N THR A 16 -40.09 33.49 -5.58
CA THR A 16 -39.47 32.32 -4.96
C THR A 16 -38.27 31.97 -5.81
N GLY A 17 -37.07 32.30 -5.33
CA GLY A 17 -35.84 31.82 -5.93
C GLY A 17 -35.94 30.30 -6.02
N MET A 18 -36.05 29.78 -7.24
CA MET A 18 -35.75 28.38 -7.49
C MET A 18 -34.35 28.16 -6.94
N ALA A 19 -34.23 27.46 -5.81
CA ALA A 19 -32.93 27.02 -5.33
C ALA A 19 -32.26 26.30 -6.50
N ALA A 20 -31.15 26.86 -6.98
CA ALA A 20 -30.43 26.27 -8.10
C ALA A 20 -30.12 24.82 -7.71
N THR A 21 -30.49 23.86 -8.58
CA THR A 21 -30.15 22.46 -8.35
C THR A 21 -28.65 22.40 -8.06
N PRO A 22 -28.23 21.82 -6.92
CA PRO A 22 -26.81 21.79 -6.57
C PRO A 22 -26.03 21.15 -7.72
N ALA A 23 -24.90 21.75 -8.06
CA ALA A 23 -24.05 21.21 -9.13
C ALA A 23 -23.65 19.77 -8.78
N PRO A 24 -23.62 18.84 -9.76
CA PRO A 24 -23.18 17.48 -9.51
C PRO A 24 -21.78 17.44 -8.92
N THR A 25 -21.56 16.54 -7.97
CA THR A 25 -20.26 16.30 -7.36
C THR A 25 -19.37 15.59 -8.36
N ARG A 26 -18.14 16.10 -8.57
CA ARG A 26 -17.15 15.46 -9.42
C ARG A 26 -16.51 14.32 -8.66
N VAL A 27 -16.78 13.08 -9.06
CA VAL A 27 -16.24 11.88 -8.42
C VAL A 27 -15.18 11.26 -9.33
N ALA A 28 -13.93 11.25 -8.88
CA ALA A 28 -12.83 10.59 -9.59
C ALA A 28 -12.45 9.30 -8.87
N ILE A 29 -12.59 8.14 -9.53
CA ILE A 29 -12.26 6.83 -8.93
C ILE A 29 -10.90 6.36 -9.40
N LEU A 30 -9.89 6.59 -8.57
CA LEU A 30 -8.52 6.10 -8.76
C LEU A 30 -8.41 4.65 -8.28
N GLY A 31 -8.40 3.73 -9.24
CA GLY A 31 -8.14 2.32 -8.98
C GLY A 31 -6.64 2.07 -8.81
N VAL A 32 -6.22 1.58 -7.66
CA VAL A 32 -4.81 1.30 -7.33
C VAL A 32 -4.55 -0.20 -7.24
N GLU A 33 -3.36 -0.65 -7.59
CA GLU A 33 -2.86 -1.93 -7.11
C GLU A 33 -2.15 -1.68 -5.78
N HIS A 34 -2.64 -2.27 -4.69
CA HIS A 34 -2.16 -1.94 -3.34
C HIS A 34 -0.64 -2.12 -3.23
N ALA A 35 0.04 -1.08 -2.78
CA ALA A 35 1.49 -0.98 -2.67
C ALA A 35 2.32 -1.20 -3.97
N ALA A 36 1.70 -1.22 -5.16
CA ALA A 36 2.46 -1.27 -6.41
C ALA A 36 3.36 -0.04 -6.60
N GLN A 37 3.04 1.06 -5.91
CA GLN A 37 3.87 2.26 -5.82
C GLN A 37 5.28 1.97 -5.29
N LEU A 38 5.47 0.89 -4.53
CA LEU A 38 6.77 0.52 -4.01
C LEU A 38 7.65 -0.16 -5.07
N VAL A 39 7.10 -0.70 -6.17
CA VAL A 39 7.87 -1.44 -7.19
C VAL A 39 7.90 -0.79 -8.57
N SER A 40 6.94 0.09 -8.89
CA SER A 40 6.95 0.80 -10.16
C SER A 40 7.29 2.28 -10.00
N GLU A 41 8.32 2.72 -10.71
CA GLU A 41 8.68 4.14 -10.80
C GLU A 41 7.55 5.01 -11.39
N ARG A 42 6.70 4.43 -12.25
CA ARG A 42 5.58 5.13 -12.90
C ARG A 42 4.36 5.30 -11.99
N ASP A 43 4.30 4.54 -10.90
CA ASP A 43 3.27 4.60 -9.87
C ASP A 43 3.87 4.99 -8.50
N GLN A 44 5.12 5.46 -8.45
CA GLN A 44 5.81 5.68 -7.17
C GLN A 44 5.05 6.64 -6.25
N PRO A 45 5.24 6.61 -4.92
CA PRO A 45 4.40 7.33 -3.97
C PRO A 45 4.30 8.84 -4.23
N GLY A 46 5.39 9.44 -4.73
CA GLY A 46 5.42 10.83 -5.15
C GLY A 46 4.47 11.17 -6.30
N VAL A 47 4.12 10.21 -7.16
CA VAL A 47 3.12 10.38 -8.22
C VAL A 47 1.74 10.57 -7.62
N LEU A 48 1.34 9.72 -6.67
CA LEU A 48 0.07 9.89 -5.97
C LEU A 48 0.07 11.18 -5.13
N ALA A 49 1.16 11.46 -4.42
CA ALA A 49 1.27 12.70 -3.63
C ALA A 49 1.13 13.95 -4.51
N ALA A 50 1.86 14.04 -5.62
CA ALA A 50 1.76 15.16 -6.55
C ALA A 50 0.40 15.21 -7.27
N PHE A 51 -0.25 14.07 -7.49
CA PHE A 51 -1.60 14.02 -8.03
C PHE A 51 -2.63 14.59 -7.04
N LEU A 52 -2.51 14.29 -5.75
CA LEU A 52 -3.36 14.88 -4.70
C LEU A 52 -3.22 16.41 -4.65
N GLU A 53 -1.98 16.91 -4.70
CA GLU A 53 -1.70 18.36 -4.75
C GLU A 53 -2.31 19.02 -6.01
N HIS A 54 -2.19 18.36 -7.16
CA HIS A 54 -2.75 18.86 -8.41
C HIS A 54 -4.28 18.87 -8.40
N LEU A 55 -4.90 17.81 -7.88
CA LEU A 55 -6.34 17.63 -7.85
C LEU A 55 -7.02 18.49 -6.78
N ALA A 56 -6.35 18.69 -5.64
CA ALA A 56 -6.86 19.36 -4.46
C ALA A 56 -8.31 18.94 -4.09
N PRO A 57 -8.55 17.63 -3.82
CA PRO A 57 -9.91 17.15 -3.56
C PRO A 57 -10.47 17.71 -2.25
N ASP A 58 -11.77 17.97 -2.21
CA ASP A 58 -12.49 18.37 -1.00
C ASP A 58 -12.69 17.19 -0.04
N ALA A 59 -12.79 15.97 -0.59
CA ALA A 59 -12.85 14.72 0.17
C ALA A 59 -12.10 13.58 -0.52
N ILE A 60 -11.54 12.67 0.28
CA ILE A 60 -10.90 11.43 -0.19
C ILE A 60 -11.63 10.24 0.44
N CYS A 61 -12.28 9.44 -0.41
CA CYS A 61 -12.80 8.14 -0.04
C CYS A 61 -11.67 7.10 -0.04
N LEU A 62 -11.56 6.31 1.03
CA LEU A 62 -10.52 5.29 1.18
C LEU A 62 -11.10 3.90 1.46
N GLU A 63 -10.42 2.87 0.96
CA GLU A 63 -10.77 1.46 1.17
C GLU A 63 -10.43 0.99 2.59
N ARG A 64 -11.22 1.43 3.57
CA ARG A 64 -11.26 0.87 4.93
C ARG A 64 -12.67 1.02 5.51
N PRO A 65 -13.19 0.07 6.31
CA PRO A 65 -14.52 0.23 6.84
C PRO A 65 -14.57 1.35 7.90
N PRO A 66 -15.70 2.07 8.02
CA PRO A 66 -15.78 3.26 8.86
C PRO A 66 -15.39 3.06 10.32
N GLU A 67 -15.79 1.93 10.92
CA GLU A 67 -15.55 1.66 12.34
C GLU A 67 -14.05 1.48 12.64
N GLN A 68 -13.33 0.78 11.75
CA GLN A 68 -11.89 0.57 11.84
C GLN A 68 -11.14 1.87 11.61
N ALA A 69 -11.49 2.62 10.55
CA ALA A 69 -10.88 3.91 10.26
C ALA A 69 -11.05 4.91 11.42
N ALA A 70 -12.21 4.92 12.10
CA ALA A 70 -12.46 5.75 13.27
C ALA A 70 -11.54 5.45 14.46
N ARG A 71 -10.95 4.25 14.52
CA ARG A 71 -9.95 3.84 15.53
C ARG A 71 -8.51 4.03 15.06
N GLY A 72 -8.29 4.58 13.87
CA GLY A 72 -6.97 4.68 13.25
C GLY A 72 -6.40 3.35 12.77
N ASP A 73 -7.27 2.36 12.54
CA ASP A 73 -6.92 1.01 12.10
C ASP A 73 -7.15 0.88 10.58
N TYR A 74 -6.07 0.67 9.84
CA TYR A 74 -6.03 0.61 8.38
C TYR A 74 -5.40 -0.70 7.93
N TYR A 75 -5.75 -1.20 6.75
CA TYR A 75 -5.13 -2.41 6.20
C TYR A 75 -3.61 -2.25 6.09
N GLU A 76 -2.85 -3.14 6.72
CA GLU A 76 -1.38 -3.09 6.71
C GLU A 76 -0.79 -3.02 5.29
N TYR A 77 -1.42 -3.68 4.30
CA TYR A 77 -0.93 -3.77 2.92
C TYR A 77 -1.26 -2.56 2.03
N THR A 78 -2.08 -1.60 2.49
CA THR A 78 -2.48 -0.43 1.68
C THR A 78 -1.50 0.74 1.87
N TYR A 79 -0.32 0.63 1.24
CA TYR A 79 0.72 1.64 1.35
C TYR A 79 0.25 3.02 0.87
N GLU A 80 -0.53 3.09 -0.20
CA GLU A 80 -1.09 4.34 -0.71
C GLU A 80 -1.95 5.08 0.32
N VAL A 81 -2.65 4.37 1.19
CA VAL A 81 -3.44 4.98 2.26
C VAL A 81 -2.50 5.48 3.35
N GLN A 82 -1.67 4.59 3.90
CA GLN A 82 -0.88 4.86 5.09
C GLN A 82 0.33 5.78 4.83
N GLY A 83 0.99 5.63 3.69
CA GLY A 83 2.21 6.32 3.31
C GLY A 83 1.99 7.58 2.48
N VAL A 84 0.78 7.82 1.98
CA VAL A 84 0.46 8.97 1.12
C VAL A 84 -0.80 9.71 1.56
N ILE A 85 -1.96 9.06 1.55
CA ILE A 85 -3.26 9.74 1.79
C ILE A 85 -3.39 10.25 3.23
N LEU A 86 -3.08 9.44 4.24
CA LEU A 86 -3.19 9.87 5.64
C LEU A 86 -2.22 11.01 5.97
N PRO A 87 -0.92 10.97 5.58
CA PRO A 87 -0.04 12.12 5.72
C PRO A 87 -0.55 13.37 4.99
N TYR A 88 -1.08 13.23 3.77
CA TYR A 88 -1.65 14.35 3.02
C TYR A 88 -2.83 14.97 3.75
N ALA A 89 -3.77 14.15 4.24
CA ALA A 89 -4.96 14.61 4.95
C ALA A 89 -4.66 15.22 6.32
N ALA A 90 -3.55 14.85 6.96
CA ALA A 90 -3.08 15.50 8.18
C ALA A 90 -2.56 16.93 7.94
N ALA A 91 -2.12 17.23 6.72
CA ALA A 91 -1.57 18.54 6.34
C ALA A 91 -2.55 19.45 5.58
N HIS A 92 -3.66 18.91 5.09
CA HIS A 92 -4.60 19.61 4.23
C HIS A 92 -6.05 19.53 4.75
N PRO A 93 -6.88 20.55 4.50
CA PRO A 93 -8.29 20.55 4.90
C PRO A 93 -9.12 19.67 3.94
N VAL A 94 -8.93 18.36 4.00
CA VAL A 94 -9.65 17.36 3.18
C VAL A 94 -10.42 16.40 4.07
N ALA A 95 -11.68 16.11 3.72
CA ALA A 95 -12.47 15.14 4.46
C ALA A 95 -12.04 13.70 4.12
N LEU A 96 -11.78 12.87 5.13
CA LEU A 96 -11.58 11.44 4.92
C LEU A 96 -12.92 10.69 5.00
N CYS A 97 -13.24 9.93 3.97
CA CYS A 97 -14.49 9.19 3.85
C CYS A 97 -14.20 7.68 3.76
N PRO A 98 -14.10 6.93 4.86
CA PRO A 98 -13.95 5.47 4.78
C PRO A 98 -15.19 4.85 4.13
N ILE A 99 -15.00 4.07 3.05
CA ILE A 99 -16.12 3.55 2.23
C ILE A 99 -16.29 2.04 2.30
N ASP A 100 -15.33 1.32 2.88
CA ASP A 100 -15.26 -0.11 2.68
C ASP A 100 -16.20 -0.92 3.58
N TRP A 101 -16.42 -2.18 3.23
CA TRP A 101 -17.19 -3.13 4.01
C TRP A 101 -16.46 -4.47 4.08
N MET A 102 -16.42 -5.04 5.29
CA MET A 102 -15.98 -6.41 5.51
C MET A 102 -17.13 -7.23 6.08
N PRO A 103 -17.20 -8.53 5.74
CA PRO A 103 -18.11 -9.43 6.44
C PRO A 103 -17.75 -9.49 7.93
N PRO A 104 -18.73 -9.74 8.82
CA PRO A 104 -18.45 -10.10 10.21
C PRO A 104 -17.43 -11.25 10.29
N VAL A 105 -16.62 -11.27 11.35
CA VAL A 105 -15.55 -12.27 11.53
C VAL A 105 -16.09 -13.72 11.48
N GLU A 106 -17.28 -13.96 12.03
CA GLU A 106 -17.89 -15.29 11.99
C GLU A 106 -18.30 -15.72 10.57
N ASP A 107 -18.81 -14.79 9.75
CA ASP A 107 -19.10 -15.05 8.34
C ASP A 107 -17.82 -15.26 7.53
N ALA A 108 -16.76 -14.50 7.84
CA ALA A 108 -15.44 -14.70 7.24
C ALA A 108 -14.89 -16.10 7.54
N LYS A 109 -14.99 -16.56 8.79
CA LYS A 109 -14.58 -17.92 9.18
C LYS A 109 -15.44 -19.00 8.51
N LEU A 110 -16.75 -18.83 8.44
CA LEU A 110 -17.64 -19.78 7.77
C LEU A 110 -17.34 -19.87 6.27
N GLY A 111 -17.07 -18.72 5.64
CA GLY A 111 -16.87 -18.63 4.20
C GLY A 111 -15.47 -18.99 3.72
N PHE A 112 -14.43 -18.56 4.44
CA PHE A 112 -13.03 -18.69 4.04
C PHE A 112 -12.20 -19.58 4.97
N GLY A 113 -12.76 -20.01 6.10
CA GLY A 113 -12.05 -20.76 7.14
C GLY A 113 -11.09 -19.92 7.98
N VAL A 114 -11.05 -18.59 7.78
CA VAL A 114 -10.11 -17.67 8.44
C VAL A 114 -10.77 -16.32 8.73
N ASP A 115 -10.23 -15.61 9.71
CA ASP A 115 -10.46 -14.17 9.84
C ASP A 115 -9.67 -13.45 8.73
N LEU A 116 -10.34 -12.61 7.94
CA LEU A 116 -9.75 -11.89 6.83
C LEU A 116 -8.95 -10.66 7.26
N ASP A 117 -9.22 -10.08 8.43
CA ASP A 117 -8.56 -8.85 8.90
C ASP A 117 -7.32 -9.16 9.76
N THR A 118 -7.31 -10.31 10.44
CA THR A 118 -6.20 -10.69 11.32
C THR A 118 -5.09 -11.42 10.55
N PRO A 119 -3.85 -10.88 10.51
CA PRO A 119 -2.73 -11.57 9.89
C PRO A 119 -2.27 -12.79 10.70
N LEU A 120 -1.80 -13.83 10.00
CA LEU A 120 -1.24 -15.02 10.64
C LEU A 120 -0.01 -14.67 11.50
N GLU A 121 0.20 -15.38 12.61
CA GLU A 121 1.40 -15.18 13.46
C GLU A 121 2.69 -15.38 12.65
N LEU A 122 2.70 -16.38 11.76
CA LEU A 122 3.70 -16.56 10.72
C LEU A 122 3.00 -16.44 9.36
N ARG A 123 3.34 -15.39 8.61
CA ARG A 123 2.83 -15.15 7.27
C ARG A 123 3.35 -16.23 6.31
N ARG A 124 2.47 -16.64 5.40
CA ARG A 124 2.83 -17.55 4.30
C ARG A 124 3.74 -16.83 3.32
N GLU A 125 4.41 -17.59 2.46
CA GLU A 125 5.26 -16.97 1.42
C GLU A 125 4.43 -16.23 0.36
N GLN A 126 3.23 -16.71 0.09
CA GLN A 126 2.36 -16.18 -0.96
C GLN A 126 0.87 -16.29 -0.57
N GLY A 127 0.03 -15.58 -1.33
CA GLY A 127 -1.42 -15.54 -1.14
C GLY A 127 -1.87 -14.37 -0.27
N PHE A 128 -3.19 -14.26 -0.05
CA PHE A 128 -3.85 -13.10 0.57
C PHE A 128 -3.27 -12.68 1.94
N GLN A 129 -2.87 -13.63 2.78
CA GLN A 129 -2.26 -13.37 4.10
C GLN A 129 -0.74 -13.60 4.11
N GLY A 130 -0.14 -13.78 2.93
CA GLY A 130 1.31 -13.92 2.79
C GLY A 130 2.03 -12.58 2.84
N PHE A 131 3.35 -12.62 2.67
CA PHE A 131 4.12 -11.41 2.41
C PHE A 131 3.78 -10.83 1.05
N LEU A 132 3.69 -9.50 0.97
CA LEU A 132 3.44 -8.82 -0.28
C LEU A 132 4.69 -8.85 -1.17
N SER A 133 4.52 -9.28 -2.41
CA SER A 133 5.54 -9.23 -3.44
C SER A 133 4.88 -9.22 -4.82
N PHE A 134 5.62 -8.74 -5.82
CA PHE A 134 5.19 -8.60 -7.20
C PHE A 134 6.09 -9.46 -8.10
N PRO A 135 5.75 -10.77 -8.25
CA PRO A 135 6.54 -11.73 -9.02
C PRO A 135 6.32 -11.63 -10.54
N ASP A 136 5.40 -10.78 -11.02
CA ASP A 136 5.23 -10.48 -12.43
C ASP A 136 6.06 -9.24 -12.82
N LYS A 137 6.87 -9.35 -13.89
CA LYS A 137 7.63 -8.23 -14.45
C LYS A 137 6.74 -7.08 -14.91
N ALA A 138 5.49 -7.35 -15.31
CA ALA A 138 4.53 -6.33 -15.68
C ALA A 138 4.28 -5.33 -14.54
N ALA A 139 4.42 -5.73 -13.28
CA ALA A 139 4.25 -4.86 -12.11
C ALA A 139 5.25 -3.69 -12.10
N LEU A 140 6.48 -3.88 -12.62
CA LEU A 140 7.47 -2.80 -12.71
C LEU A 140 7.04 -1.69 -13.68
N GLN A 141 6.16 -2.02 -14.63
CA GLN A 141 5.65 -1.08 -15.64
C GLN A 141 4.26 -0.54 -15.29
N ARG A 142 3.71 -0.90 -14.12
CA ARG A 142 2.40 -0.46 -13.66
C ARG A 142 2.34 1.06 -13.62
N ASP A 143 1.29 1.61 -14.21
CA ASP A 143 1.05 3.05 -14.19
C ASP A 143 0.02 3.41 -13.13
N VAL A 144 0.12 4.61 -12.54
CA VAL A 144 -0.87 5.14 -11.58
C VAL A 144 -2.30 5.14 -12.13
N PHE A 145 -2.46 5.26 -13.45
CA PHE A 145 -3.75 5.19 -14.13
C PHE A 145 -4.02 3.83 -14.80
N ALA A 146 -3.34 2.76 -14.40
CA ALA A 146 -3.52 1.45 -15.02
C ALA A 146 -4.97 0.96 -14.98
N ALA A 147 -5.75 1.36 -13.97
CA ALA A 147 -7.16 1.02 -13.84
C ALA A 147 -8.07 1.67 -14.91
N ASP A 148 -7.56 2.64 -15.67
CA ASP A 148 -8.24 3.30 -16.78
C ASP A 148 -7.98 2.64 -18.14
N ALA A 149 -7.04 1.68 -18.21
CA ALA A 149 -6.69 0.95 -19.42
C ALA A 149 -7.79 -0.07 -19.77
N ALA A 150 -8.24 -0.07 -21.03
CA ALA A 150 -9.37 -0.87 -21.49
C ALA A 150 -9.18 -2.38 -21.26
N GLU A 151 -7.96 -2.88 -21.45
CA GLU A 151 -7.59 -4.28 -21.20
C GLU A 151 -7.74 -4.69 -19.72
N ASN A 152 -7.32 -3.83 -18.79
CA ASN A 152 -7.44 -4.08 -17.35
C ASN A 152 -8.90 -4.03 -16.93
N VAL A 153 -9.66 -3.04 -17.40
CA VAL A 153 -11.11 -2.94 -17.15
C VAL A 153 -11.83 -4.19 -17.66
N ALA A 154 -11.55 -4.63 -18.89
CA ALA A 154 -12.19 -5.80 -19.48
C ALA A 154 -11.86 -7.09 -18.72
N ALA A 155 -10.62 -7.26 -18.24
CA ALA A 155 -10.22 -8.42 -17.45
C ALA A 155 -10.99 -8.51 -16.12
N VAL A 156 -11.12 -7.38 -15.41
CA VAL A 156 -11.88 -7.28 -14.16
C VAL A 156 -13.36 -7.55 -14.38
N GLN A 157 -13.97 -6.90 -15.38
CA GLN A 157 -15.39 -7.11 -15.71
C GLN A 157 -15.67 -8.56 -16.07
N LYS A 158 -14.80 -9.18 -16.89
CA LYS A 158 -14.92 -10.60 -17.24
C LYS A 158 -14.90 -11.48 -15.99
N TRP A 159 -13.99 -11.26 -15.05
CA TRP A 159 -13.95 -12.01 -13.80
C TRP A 159 -15.23 -11.82 -12.98
N ALA A 160 -15.69 -10.58 -12.81
CA ALA A 160 -16.87 -10.27 -11.99
C ALA A 160 -18.16 -10.89 -12.55
N GLN A 161 -18.25 -10.98 -13.88
CA GLN A 161 -19.39 -11.55 -14.61
C GLN A 161 -19.32 -13.07 -14.79
N THR A 162 -18.19 -13.71 -14.47
CA THR A 162 -18.00 -15.16 -14.66
C THR A 162 -18.13 -15.88 -13.32
N PRO A 163 -19.25 -16.58 -13.05
CA PRO A 163 -19.37 -17.41 -11.85
C PRO A 163 -18.30 -18.49 -11.79
N ALA A 164 -17.92 -18.89 -10.58
CA ALA A 164 -17.11 -20.09 -10.41
C ALA A 164 -17.85 -21.32 -10.98
N PRO A 165 -17.13 -22.34 -11.48
CA PRO A 165 -17.75 -23.56 -12.02
C PRO A 165 -18.67 -24.29 -11.03
N ARG A 166 -18.45 -24.08 -9.73
CA ARG A 166 -19.31 -24.60 -8.66
C ARG A 166 -19.77 -23.49 -7.74
N ALA A 167 -21.03 -23.54 -7.32
CA ALA A 167 -21.63 -22.52 -6.47
C ALA A 167 -20.97 -22.38 -5.09
N ASP A 168 -20.49 -23.49 -4.51
CA ASP A 168 -19.77 -23.51 -3.23
C ASP A 168 -18.36 -22.89 -3.31
N GLN A 169 -17.85 -22.62 -4.51
CA GLN A 169 -16.58 -21.93 -4.76
C GLN A 169 -16.75 -20.48 -5.21
N ASP A 170 -17.99 -20.02 -5.39
CA ASP A 170 -18.31 -18.70 -5.95
C ASP A 170 -18.37 -17.58 -4.88
N LEU A 171 -18.12 -17.93 -3.62
CA LEU A 171 -18.16 -16.99 -2.50
C LEU A 171 -17.26 -15.74 -2.71
N PRO A 172 -15.99 -15.86 -3.17
CA PRO A 172 -15.14 -14.68 -3.35
C PRO A 172 -15.75 -13.65 -4.30
N ARG A 173 -16.34 -14.11 -5.41
CA ARG A 173 -17.00 -13.24 -6.40
C ARG A 173 -18.27 -12.61 -5.84
N ARG A 174 -19.09 -13.37 -5.12
CA ARG A 174 -20.33 -12.88 -4.49
C ARG A 174 -20.05 -11.81 -3.44
N LEU A 175 -19.07 -12.05 -2.57
CA LEU A 175 -18.66 -11.07 -1.56
C LEU A 175 -18.00 -9.85 -2.18
N TYR A 176 -17.18 -10.02 -3.23
CA TYR A 176 -16.65 -8.90 -4.00
C TYR A 176 -17.78 -8.00 -4.52
N LEU A 177 -18.80 -8.56 -5.18
CA LEU A 177 -19.92 -7.77 -5.74
C LEU A 177 -20.70 -7.05 -4.64
N TYR A 178 -20.99 -7.74 -3.52
CA TYR A 178 -21.70 -7.13 -2.42
C TYR A 178 -20.89 -6.03 -1.71
N ARG A 179 -19.59 -6.27 -1.48
CA ARG A 179 -18.64 -5.28 -0.94
C ARG A 179 -18.58 -4.04 -1.84
N THR A 180 -18.45 -4.24 -3.15
CA THR A 180 -18.39 -3.15 -4.13
C THR A 180 -19.70 -2.35 -4.18
N PHE A 181 -20.84 -3.03 -4.08
CA PHE A 181 -22.13 -2.35 -3.96
C PHE A 181 -22.20 -1.45 -2.72
N LEU A 182 -21.76 -1.93 -1.55
CA LEU A 182 -21.75 -1.14 -0.32
C LEU A 182 -20.74 0.02 -0.37
N GLN A 183 -19.57 -0.19 -0.97
CA GLN A 183 -18.62 0.88 -1.28
C GLN A 183 -19.27 1.96 -2.14
N ALA A 184 -19.98 1.60 -3.21
CA ALA A 184 -20.70 2.55 -4.05
C ALA A 184 -21.75 3.35 -3.27
N GLN A 185 -22.52 2.72 -2.37
CA GLN A 185 -23.49 3.46 -1.54
C GLN A 185 -22.81 4.49 -0.62
N ARG A 186 -21.64 4.18 -0.07
CA ARG A 186 -20.88 5.14 0.75
C ARG A 186 -20.23 6.25 -0.07
N ILE A 187 -19.74 5.94 -1.27
CA ILE A 187 -19.25 6.96 -2.22
C ILE A 187 -20.40 7.91 -2.59
N ARG A 188 -21.59 7.39 -2.89
CA ARG A 188 -22.78 8.21 -3.13
C ARG A 188 -23.10 9.14 -1.96
N ALA A 189 -23.09 8.62 -0.73
CA ALA A 189 -23.30 9.44 0.46
C ALA A 189 -22.23 10.55 0.61
N ALA A 190 -20.96 10.21 0.38
CA ALA A 190 -19.87 11.19 0.37
C ALA A 190 -20.06 12.25 -0.72
N ALA A 191 -20.48 11.85 -1.93
CA ALA A 191 -20.74 12.77 -3.03
C ALA A 191 -21.87 13.74 -2.70
N LEU A 192 -22.99 13.27 -2.13
CA LEU A 192 -24.12 14.09 -1.72
C LEU A 192 -23.77 15.09 -0.61
N ALA A 193 -22.79 14.77 0.25
CA ALA A 193 -22.29 15.67 1.27
C ALA A 193 -21.37 16.79 0.72
N HIS A 194 -20.95 16.69 -0.55
CA HIS A 194 -20.00 17.60 -1.20
C HIS A 194 -20.51 18.12 -2.56
N PRO A 195 -21.70 18.76 -2.63
CA PRO A 195 -22.27 19.22 -3.91
C PRO A 195 -21.37 20.25 -4.60
N GLY A 196 -21.16 20.09 -5.91
CA GLY A 196 -20.31 20.95 -6.73
C GLY A 196 -18.81 20.87 -6.44
N LYS A 197 -18.39 19.95 -5.57
CA LYS A 197 -17.01 19.75 -5.15
C LYS A 197 -16.36 18.56 -5.83
N THR A 198 -15.08 18.32 -5.53
CA THR A 198 -14.34 17.16 -6.05
C THR A 198 -14.12 16.14 -4.94
N VAL A 199 -14.60 14.92 -5.17
CA VAL A 199 -14.36 13.75 -4.32
C VAL A 199 -13.43 12.80 -5.07
N LEU A 200 -12.27 12.52 -4.49
CA LEU A 200 -11.38 11.47 -4.97
C LEU A 200 -11.73 10.16 -4.24
N VAL A 201 -11.83 9.06 -4.96
CA VAL A 201 -11.93 7.72 -4.39
C VAL A 201 -10.64 6.98 -4.68
N VAL A 202 -9.95 6.47 -3.66
CA VAL A 202 -8.78 5.61 -3.80
C VAL A 202 -9.14 4.22 -3.28
N VAL A 203 -9.13 3.25 -4.19
CA VAL A 203 -9.63 1.89 -3.95
C VAL A 203 -8.86 0.90 -4.80
N GLY A 204 -8.75 -0.36 -4.36
CA GLY A 204 -8.22 -1.45 -5.15
C GLY A 204 -8.83 -1.47 -6.54
N TYR A 205 -8.00 -1.49 -7.58
CA TYR A 205 -8.39 -1.25 -8.97
C TYR A 205 -9.47 -2.20 -9.45
N PHE A 206 -9.52 -3.38 -8.82
CA PHE A 206 -10.50 -4.41 -9.07
C PHE A 206 -11.94 -3.92 -8.84
N HIS A 207 -12.18 -3.00 -7.90
CA HIS A 207 -13.51 -2.47 -7.60
C HIS A 207 -14.00 -1.42 -8.61
N LYS A 208 -13.06 -0.69 -9.24
CA LYS A 208 -13.36 0.52 -10.02
C LYS A 208 -14.44 0.33 -11.09
N PRO A 209 -14.39 -0.69 -11.98
CA PRO A 209 -15.37 -0.77 -13.08
C PRO A 209 -16.82 -0.93 -12.60
N ASP A 210 -17.03 -1.66 -11.51
CA ASP A 210 -18.37 -1.92 -10.97
C ASP A 210 -18.87 -0.71 -10.15
N LEU A 211 -17.97 -0.02 -9.42
CA LEU A 211 -18.28 1.26 -8.79
C LEU A 211 -18.74 2.31 -9.81
N GLU A 212 -18.00 2.47 -10.91
CA GLU A 212 -18.35 3.39 -11.99
C GLU A 212 -19.70 3.04 -12.61
N ALA A 213 -19.97 1.74 -12.86
CA ALA A 213 -21.26 1.29 -13.39
C ALA A 213 -22.43 1.60 -12.46
N ILE A 214 -22.29 1.36 -11.15
CA ILE A 214 -23.36 1.63 -10.17
C ILE A 214 -23.63 3.14 -10.02
N LEU A 215 -22.57 3.95 -9.98
CA LEU A 215 -22.65 5.38 -9.73
C LEU A 215 -23.07 6.19 -10.96
N ALA A 216 -22.85 5.69 -12.18
CA ALA A 216 -23.19 6.38 -13.43
C ALA A 216 -24.68 6.71 -13.58
N HIS A 217 -25.55 6.06 -12.81
CA HIS A 217 -27.00 6.29 -12.83
C HIS A 217 -27.46 7.39 -11.86
N ASP A 218 -26.56 7.98 -11.07
CA ASP A 218 -26.89 9.00 -10.08
C ASP A 218 -26.72 10.42 -10.65
N PRO A 219 -27.82 11.21 -10.80
CA PRO A 219 -27.73 12.55 -11.38
C PRO A 219 -26.98 13.55 -10.50
N ALA A 220 -26.75 13.25 -9.22
CA ALA A 220 -25.95 14.10 -8.33
C ALA A 220 -24.43 13.88 -8.51
N ILE A 221 -24.02 12.93 -9.35
CA ILE A 221 -22.63 12.53 -9.53
C ILE A 221 -22.20 12.75 -10.98
N ALA A 222 -21.13 13.51 -11.17
CA ALA A 222 -20.38 13.56 -12.42
C ALA A 222 -19.12 12.70 -12.27
N LEU A 223 -19.13 11.51 -12.86
CA LEU A 223 -17.95 10.65 -12.88
C LEU A 223 -16.86 11.27 -13.76
N VAL A 224 -15.64 11.32 -13.23
CA VAL A 224 -14.46 11.83 -13.93
C VAL A 224 -13.41 10.73 -13.99
N LYS A 225 -12.92 10.46 -15.20
CA LYS A 225 -11.87 9.49 -15.43
C LYS A 225 -10.52 10.05 -14.91
N PRO A 226 -9.82 9.41 -13.96
CA PRO A 226 -8.60 9.98 -13.37
C PRO A 226 -7.51 10.34 -14.38
N SER A 227 -7.29 9.52 -15.41
CA SER A 227 -6.29 9.80 -16.45
C SER A 227 -6.56 11.06 -17.27
N THR A 228 -7.79 11.61 -17.26
CA THR A 228 -8.10 12.88 -17.95
C THR A 228 -7.85 14.10 -17.08
N LEU A 229 -7.55 13.92 -15.79
CA LEU A 229 -7.24 15.00 -14.84
C LEU A 229 -5.80 15.50 -14.94
N GLY A 230 -4.99 14.93 -15.84
CA GLY A 230 -3.60 15.30 -16.04
C GLY A 230 -2.63 14.49 -15.19
N ARG A 231 -1.44 14.25 -15.74
CA ARG A 231 -0.35 13.57 -15.04
C ARG A 231 0.57 14.60 -14.35
N PRO A 232 0.97 14.36 -13.09
CA PRO A 232 2.01 15.18 -12.46
C PRO A 232 3.33 15.17 -13.25
N THR A 233 4.00 16.31 -13.32
CA THR A 233 5.32 16.39 -13.96
C THR A 233 6.40 15.71 -13.10
N ALA A 234 7.52 15.31 -13.71
CA ALA A 234 8.63 14.70 -12.97
C ALA A 234 9.12 15.60 -11.81
N ASP A 235 9.20 16.92 -12.02
CA ASP A 235 9.58 17.86 -10.97
C ASP A 235 8.56 17.94 -9.83
N ALA A 236 7.26 17.82 -10.13
CA ALA A 236 6.22 17.78 -9.10
C ALA A 236 6.31 16.49 -8.29
N VAL A 237 6.55 15.36 -8.96
CA VAL A 237 6.77 14.06 -8.31
C VAL A 237 7.99 14.10 -7.40
N GLU A 238 9.12 14.65 -7.86
CA GLU A 238 10.35 14.72 -7.06
C GLU A 238 10.15 15.59 -5.81
N ARG A 239 9.50 16.76 -5.96
CA ARG A 239 9.18 17.64 -4.82
C ARG A 239 8.22 17.01 -3.82
N ALA A 240 7.25 16.25 -4.29
CA ALA A 240 6.26 15.58 -3.44
C ALA A 240 6.82 14.29 -2.79
N THR A 241 7.89 13.72 -3.33
CA THR A 241 8.48 12.48 -2.80
C THR A 241 9.24 12.77 -1.51
N THR A 242 8.84 12.14 -0.40
CA THR A 242 9.47 12.35 0.91
C THR A 242 10.61 11.36 1.19
N ALA A 243 11.46 11.66 2.18
CA ALA A 243 12.49 10.72 2.63
C ALA A 243 11.90 9.41 3.15
N THR A 244 10.74 9.45 3.83
CA THR A 244 10.04 8.25 4.32
C THR A 244 9.51 7.39 3.17
N GLN A 245 9.03 8.01 2.09
CA GLN A 245 8.62 7.27 0.88
C GLN A 245 9.79 6.59 0.17
N ARG A 246 10.94 7.28 0.07
CA ARG A 246 12.18 6.66 -0.44
C ARG A 246 12.63 5.49 0.44
N ALA A 247 12.56 5.64 1.77
CA ALA A 247 12.85 4.55 2.71
C ALA A 247 11.91 3.36 2.49
N ALA A 248 10.61 3.60 2.27
CA ALA A 248 9.64 2.53 2.01
C ALA A 248 9.93 1.76 0.71
N ILE A 249 10.23 2.47 -0.38
CA ILE A 249 10.66 1.86 -1.65
C ILE A 249 11.90 0.99 -1.43
N LEU A 250 12.93 1.52 -0.75
CA LEU A 250 14.18 0.80 -0.53
C LEU A 250 13.99 -0.41 0.40
N ALA A 251 13.27 -0.25 1.50
CA ALA A 251 13.00 -1.34 2.43
C ALA A 251 12.22 -2.47 1.75
N PHE A 252 11.15 -2.15 1.02
CA PHE A 252 10.35 -3.15 0.31
C PHE A 252 11.19 -3.94 -0.71
N ASN A 253 11.96 -3.25 -1.55
CA ASN A 253 12.70 -3.89 -2.65
C ASN A 253 14.00 -4.57 -2.21
N LEU A 254 14.66 -4.10 -1.16
CA LEU A 254 15.99 -4.59 -0.75
C LEU A 254 15.94 -5.50 0.47
N LEU A 255 15.03 -5.23 1.40
CA LEU A 255 14.92 -5.92 2.69
C LEU A 255 13.71 -6.87 2.75
N GLY A 256 12.63 -6.54 2.04
CA GLY A 256 11.45 -7.38 1.90
C GLY A 256 11.65 -8.60 0.99
N THR A 257 10.56 -9.34 0.76
CA THR A 257 10.56 -10.54 -0.11
C THR A 257 10.59 -10.21 -1.60
N GLN A 258 10.42 -8.94 -2.00
CA GLN A 258 10.47 -8.52 -3.40
C GLN A 258 11.81 -8.88 -4.06
N ALA A 259 12.93 -8.74 -3.36
CA ALA A 259 14.25 -9.09 -3.87
C ALA A 259 14.35 -10.56 -4.33
N ASP A 260 13.64 -11.47 -3.65
CA ASP A 260 13.67 -12.90 -3.93
C ASP A 260 12.93 -13.25 -5.24
N THR A 261 12.07 -12.35 -5.73
CA THR A 261 11.37 -12.52 -7.02
C THR A 261 12.27 -12.33 -8.23
N GLY A 262 13.40 -11.62 -8.06
CA GLY A 262 14.26 -11.18 -9.17
C GLY A 262 13.68 -10.02 -9.99
N ASN A 263 12.49 -9.53 -9.68
CA ASN A 263 11.85 -8.41 -10.36
C ASN A 263 12.06 -7.11 -9.57
N VAL A 264 13.24 -6.52 -9.73
CA VAL A 264 13.57 -5.22 -9.15
C VAL A 264 14.25 -4.37 -10.21
N ASP A 265 13.83 -3.11 -10.33
CA ASP A 265 14.55 -2.13 -11.13
C ASP A 265 15.78 -1.62 -10.37
N TRP A 266 16.92 -2.28 -10.57
CA TRP A 266 18.18 -1.92 -9.91
C TRP A 266 18.72 -0.54 -10.32
N ALA A 267 18.32 0.00 -11.46
CA ALA A 267 18.72 1.35 -11.87
C ALA A 267 17.92 2.39 -11.09
N TRP A 268 16.61 2.17 -10.94
CA TRP A 268 15.76 3.01 -10.11
C TRP A 268 16.13 2.92 -8.63
N MET A 269 16.37 1.73 -8.08
CA MET A 269 16.81 1.57 -6.68
C MET A 269 18.09 2.34 -6.36
N ARG A 270 19.05 2.39 -7.30
CA ARG A 270 20.26 3.22 -7.14
C ARG A 270 19.93 4.71 -7.03
N ARG A 271 19.10 5.24 -7.94
CA ARG A 271 18.68 6.65 -7.91
C ARG A 271 17.91 6.99 -6.62
N VAL A 272 16.98 6.12 -6.21
CA VAL A 272 16.22 6.30 -4.97
C VAL A 272 17.15 6.29 -3.76
N LEU A 273 18.13 5.38 -3.71
CA LEU A 273 19.10 5.30 -2.61
C LEU A 273 20.03 6.52 -2.57
N ASP A 274 20.49 7.01 -3.73
CA ASP A 274 21.33 8.19 -3.80
C ASP A 274 20.60 9.44 -3.30
N ALA A 275 19.33 9.61 -3.69
CA ALA A 275 18.48 10.67 -3.17
C ALA A 275 18.17 10.50 -1.67
N TYR A 276 17.93 9.27 -1.22
CA TYR A 276 17.69 8.97 0.19
C TYR A 276 18.89 9.29 1.08
N ALA A 277 20.10 9.00 0.60
CA ALA A 277 21.35 9.15 1.35
C ALA A 277 21.71 10.60 1.68
N VAL A 278 21.06 11.60 1.08
CA VAL A 278 21.31 13.02 1.37
C VAL A 278 20.95 13.36 2.82
N ASP A 279 19.85 12.80 3.33
CA ASP A 279 19.27 13.18 4.63
C ASP A 279 19.06 11.99 5.59
N ALA A 280 19.50 10.79 5.21
CA ALA A 280 19.31 9.56 5.99
C ALA A 280 20.47 9.26 6.94
N PRO A 281 20.22 8.54 8.06
CA PRO A 281 21.29 8.07 8.93
C PRO A 281 22.34 7.25 8.17
N THR A 282 23.62 7.49 8.47
CA THR A 282 24.74 6.86 7.78
C THR A 282 24.70 5.33 7.88
N ALA A 283 24.33 4.78 9.05
CA ALA A 283 24.28 3.33 9.26
C ALA A 283 23.14 2.65 8.47
N GLU A 284 21.94 3.23 8.47
CA GLU A 284 20.82 2.74 7.67
C GLU A 284 21.17 2.76 6.17
N THR A 285 21.73 3.89 5.71
CA THR A 285 22.19 4.06 4.32
C THR A 285 23.27 3.04 3.96
N ALA A 286 24.24 2.78 4.84
CA ALA A 286 25.30 1.81 4.61
C ALA A 286 24.78 0.37 4.54
N LEU A 287 23.77 0.01 5.34
CA LEU A 287 23.08 -1.27 5.26
C LEU A 287 22.38 -1.44 3.91
N LEU A 288 21.58 -0.45 3.51
CA LEU A 288 20.85 -0.46 2.23
C LEU A 288 21.79 -0.49 1.03
N ARG A 289 22.90 0.28 1.06
CA ARG A 289 23.95 0.25 0.03
C ARG A 289 24.62 -1.12 -0.09
N THR A 290 24.94 -1.74 1.06
CA THR A 290 25.54 -3.09 1.08
C THR A 290 24.57 -4.10 0.48
N ARG A 291 23.28 -4.02 0.85
CA ARG A 291 22.24 -4.92 0.35
C ARG A 291 22.02 -4.74 -1.16
N LEU A 292 21.89 -3.51 -1.64
CA LEU A 292 21.76 -3.21 -3.07
C LEU A 292 22.96 -3.72 -3.88
N ALA A 293 24.18 -3.45 -3.41
CA ALA A 293 25.39 -3.88 -4.11
C ALA A 293 25.52 -5.41 -4.14
N LEU A 294 25.14 -6.11 -3.05
CA LEU A 294 25.11 -7.57 -3.03
C LEU A 294 24.06 -8.14 -3.99
N LEU A 295 22.82 -7.65 -3.94
CA LEU A 295 21.71 -8.14 -4.77
C LEU A 295 21.91 -7.86 -6.27
N SER A 296 22.55 -6.74 -6.62
CA SER A 296 22.86 -6.37 -8.01
C SER A 296 24.17 -6.98 -8.53
N GLY A 297 24.84 -7.83 -7.75
CA GLY A 297 26.09 -8.50 -8.15
C GLY A 297 27.34 -7.61 -8.15
N GLN A 298 27.25 -6.40 -7.60
CA GLN A 298 28.37 -5.45 -7.48
C GLN A 298 29.26 -5.72 -6.25
N LEU A 299 28.80 -6.56 -5.32
CA LEU A 299 29.51 -6.89 -4.08
C LEU A 299 29.57 -8.40 -3.87
N ALA A 300 30.78 -8.92 -3.64
CA ALA A 300 30.94 -10.33 -3.29
C ALA A 300 30.37 -10.65 -1.89
N PRO A 301 29.79 -11.84 -1.66
CA PRO A 301 29.22 -12.22 -0.37
C PRO A 301 30.19 -12.08 0.83
N ALA A 302 31.48 -12.38 0.63
CA ALA A 302 32.50 -12.25 1.67
C ALA A 302 32.74 -10.80 2.10
N GLU A 303 32.67 -9.85 1.18
CA GLU A 303 32.76 -8.42 1.50
C GLU A 303 31.46 -7.90 2.13
N ALA A 304 30.30 -8.34 1.64
CA ALA A 304 29.02 -8.00 2.26
C ALA A 304 28.98 -8.43 3.74
N ARG A 305 29.43 -9.66 4.03
CA ARG A 305 29.59 -10.17 5.40
C ARG A 305 30.45 -9.23 6.28
N ARG A 306 31.61 -8.77 5.78
CA ARG A 306 32.48 -7.85 6.53
C ARG A 306 31.77 -6.54 6.85
N ARG A 307 31.03 -5.98 5.89
CA ARG A 307 30.26 -4.74 6.09
C ARG A 307 29.13 -4.93 7.09
N TYR A 308 28.37 -6.02 7.01
CA TYR A 308 27.31 -6.32 7.98
C TYR A 308 27.86 -6.56 9.38
N ALA A 309 28.99 -7.26 9.52
CA ALA A 309 29.64 -7.44 10.82
C ALA A 309 30.03 -6.10 11.46
N ARG A 310 30.64 -5.20 10.67
CA ARG A 310 30.97 -3.84 11.13
C ARG A 310 29.70 -3.07 11.55
N LEU A 311 28.66 -3.09 10.73
CA LEU A 311 27.40 -2.41 11.04
C LEU A 311 26.73 -2.96 12.30
N ALA A 312 26.76 -4.27 12.50
CA ALA A 312 26.21 -4.92 13.70
C ALA A 312 26.96 -4.54 14.99
N GLU A 313 28.24 -4.18 14.88
CA GLU A 313 29.09 -3.76 16.01
C GLU A 313 28.98 -2.25 16.29
N GLU A 314 29.05 -1.43 15.24
CA GLU A 314 29.20 0.04 15.36
C GLU A 314 27.86 0.80 15.42
N THR A 315 26.78 0.26 14.89
CA THR A 315 25.47 0.96 14.84
C THR A 315 24.86 1.04 16.24
N PRO A 316 24.29 2.16 16.70
CA PRO A 316 23.55 2.23 17.98
C PRO A 316 22.40 1.21 18.06
N ALA A 317 22.08 0.73 19.27
CA ALA A 317 21.11 -0.36 19.46
C ALA A 317 19.68 0.08 19.11
N GLU A 318 19.39 1.32 19.43
CA GLU A 318 18.12 2.04 19.36
C GLU A 318 17.89 2.73 18.01
N LEU A 319 18.83 2.64 17.07
CA LEU A 319 18.65 3.26 15.75
C LEU A 319 17.60 2.47 14.96
N GLU A 320 16.41 3.04 14.89
CA GLU A 320 15.30 2.53 14.08
C GLU A 320 15.44 2.92 12.60
N PHE A 321 14.84 2.12 11.72
CA PHE A 321 14.67 2.50 10.32
C PHE A 321 13.70 3.66 10.20
N ARG A 322 13.92 4.54 9.22
CA ARG A 322 12.96 5.61 8.89
C ARG A 322 11.57 5.06 8.51
N TRP A 323 11.51 3.87 7.93
CA TRP A 323 10.26 3.19 7.62
C TRP A 323 10.39 1.68 7.79
N THR A 324 9.41 1.07 8.46
CA THR A 324 9.34 -0.37 8.74
C THR A 324 8.08 -1.05 8.19
N GLY A 325 7.06 -0.25 7.87
CA GLY A 325 5.72 -0.73 7.48
C GLY A 325 4.98 -1.48 8.60
N VAL A 326 5.48 -1.43 9.84
CA VAL A 326 4.92 -2.17 10.99
C VAL A 326 3.79 -1.40 11.63
N GLN A 327 2.62 -2.03 11.76
CA GLN A 327 1.52 -1.53 12.60
C GLN A 327 1.55 -2.14 14.00
N ASP A 328 1.58 -3.47 14.12
CA ASP A 328 1.74 -4.15 15.42
C ASP A 328 3.21 -4.25 15.82
N ARG A 329 3.65 -3.32 16.67
CA ARG A 329 5.04 -3.26 17.18
C ARG A 329 5.45 -4.46 18.05
N THR A 330 4.53 -5.33 18.43
CA THR A 330 4.86 -6.56 19.17
C THR A 330 5.34 -7.69 18.26
N ARG A 331 5.20 -7.54 16.93
CA ARG A 331 5.64 -8.51 15.92
C ARG A 331 7.02 -8.20 15.38
N VAL A 332 7.72 -9.18 14.79
CA VAL A 332 9.00 -8.96 14.08
C VAL A 332 8.79 -8.51 12.63
N ASP A 333 7.65 -8.87 12.04
CA ASP A 333 7.34 -8.66 10.63
C ASP A 333 6.38 -7.49 10.38
N SER A 334 6.30 -7.11 9.12
CA SER A 334 5.18 -6.36 8.53
C SER A 334 4.65 -7.12 7.31
N PHE A 335 3.61 -6.61 6.65
CA PHE A 335 3.18 -7.16 5.35
C PHE A 335 4.27 -7.06 4.26
N PHE A 336 5.21 -6.13 4.44
CA PHE A 336 6.21 -5.74 3.46
C PHE A 336 7.57 -6.42 3.68
N ASP A 337 7.89 -6.78 4.93
CA ASP A 337 9.19 -7.31 5.32
C ASP A 337 9.05 -8.34 6.45
N PRO A 338 9.55 -9.58 6.29
CA PRO A 338 9.57 -10.59 7.35
C PRO A 338 10.30 -10.16 8.63
N PHE A 339 11.15 -9.14 8.56
CA PHE A 339 11.92 -8.63 9.69
C PHE A 339 11.84 -7.10 9.78
N GLY A 340 10.72 -6.52 9.35
CA GLY A 340 10.53 -5.07 9.28
C GLY A 340 10.63 -4.36 10.63
N ASN A 341 10.38 -5.05 11.75
CA ASN A 341 10.39 -4.45 13.10
C ASN A 341 11.68 -4.68 13.89
N LEU A 342 12.79 -4.87 13.18
CA LEU A 342 14.14 -4.91 13.73
C LEU A 342 14.78 -3.53 13.64
N THR A 343 15.59 -3.16 14.62
CA THR A 343 16.45 -1.97 14.53
C THR A 343 17.53 -2.15 13.46
N VAL A 344 18.22 -1.08 13.05
CA VAL A 344 19.28 -1.16 12.03
C VAL A 344 20.40 -2.11 12.46
N ARG A 345 20.80 -2.09 13.75
CA ARG A 345 21.79 -3.02 14.29
C ARG A 345 21.30 -4.47 14.22
N GLN A 346 20.06 -4.71 14.67
CA GLN A 346 19.45 -6.04 14.64
C GLN A 346 19.34 -6.58 13.21
N ARG A 347 18.95 -5.71 12.26
CA ARG A 347 18.89 -6.07 10.84
C ARG A 347 20.29 -6.35 10.26
N ALA A 348 21.31 -5.60 10.65
CA ALA A 348 22.69 -5.89 10.25
C ALA A 348 23.15 -7.27 10.75
N THR A 349 22.81 -7.65 11.99
CA THR A 349 23.08 -8.99 12.53
C THR A 349 22.34 -10.08 11.75
N LEU A 350 21.10 -9.83 11.33
CA LEU A 350 20.33 -10.75 10.50
C LEU A 350 20.93 -10.92 9.09
N GLU A 351 21.33 -9.83 8.44
CA GLU A 351 21.98 -9.88 7.12
C GLU A 351 23.39 -10.49 7.19
N LEU A 352 24.11 -10.33 8.31
CA LEU A 352 25.33 -11.07 8.60
C LEU A 352 25.07 -12.58 8.62
N ALA A 353 24.03 -13.02 9.35
CA ALA A 353 23.66 -14.43 9.39
C ALA A 353 23.33 -14.98 7.99
N ARG A 354 22.57 -14.23 7.20
CA ARG A 354 22.25 -14.56 5.80
C ARG A 354 23.52 -14.72 4.95
N ALA A 355 24.48 -13.80 5.09
CA ALA A 355 25.75 -13.87 4.38
C ALA A 355 26.61 -15.08 4.84
N ASP A 356 26.62 -15.39 6.13
CA ASP A 356 27.31 -16.56 6.67
C ASP A 356 26.70 -17.87 6.12
N TYR A 357 25.37 -18.00 6.08
CA TYR A 357 24.72 -19.15 5.46
C TYR A 357 25.05 -19.28 3.96
N ALA A 358 25.05 -18.19 3.21
CA ALA A 358 25.41 -18.18 1.80
C ALA A 358 26.87 -18.61 1.55
N LEU A 359 27.76 -18.38 2.53
CA LEU A 359 29.17 -18.79 2.50
C LEU A 359 29.41 -20.19 3.08
N GLY A 360 28.36 -20.93 3.44
CA GLY A 360 28.47 -22.25 4.07
C GLY A 360 28.94 -22.23 5.53
N ARG A 361 28.95 -21.06 6.17
CA ARG A 361 29.37 -20.85 7.57
C ARG A 361 28.18 -21.01 8.54
N SER A 362 27.49 -22.15 8.47
CA SER A 362 26.22 -22.34 9.20
C SER A 362 26.33 -22.10 10.70
N ARG A 363 27.44 -22.48 11.34
CA ARG A 363 27.67 -22.24 12.78
C ARG A 363 27.69 -20.75 13.14
N ASP A 364 28.31 -19.93 12.29
CA ASP A 364 28.39 -18.49 12.53
C ASP A 364 27.04 -17.83 12.29
N GLY A 365 26.32 -18.26 11.24
CA GLY A 365 24.94 -17.84 10.99
C GLY A 365 24.02 -18.17 12.17
N ASP A 366 24.06 -19.41 12.66
CA ASP A 366 23.26 -19.85 13.82
C ASP A 366 23.63 -19.06 15.09
N ALA A 367 24.92 -18.76 15.31
CA ALA A 367 25.36 -17.94 16.43
C ALA A 367 24.87 -16.49 16.33
N ALA A 368 24.82 -15.91 15.12
CA ALA A 368 24.26 -14.58 14.91
C ALA A 368 22.75 -14.53 15.17
N ILE A 369 22.01 -15.56 14.75
CA ILE A 369 20.57 -15.67 15.06
C ILE A 369 20.33 -15.87 16.54
N ALA A 370 21.13 -16.70 17.23
CA ALA A 370 21.01 -16.88 18.67
C ALA A 370 21.21 -15.57 19.44
N ARG A 371 22.19 -14.73 19.05
CA ARG A 371 22.39 -13.40 19.65
C ARG A 371 21.18 -12.50 19.40
N LEU A 372 20.71 -12.42 18.15
CA LEU A 372 19.55 -11.60 17.82
C LEU A 372 18.30 -12.05 18.59
N THR A 373 18.05 -13.35 18.69
CA THR A 373 16.92 -13.91 19.44
C THR A 373 16.97 -13.55 20.92
N ALA A 374 18.16 -13.54 21.54
CA ALA A 374 18.32 -13.18 22.95
C ALA A 374 17.98 -11.70 23.24
N ASP A 375 18.14 -10.82 22.25
CA ASP A 375 17.85 -9.38 22.35
C ASP A 375 16.38 -9.05 22.09
N LEU A 376 15.54 -10.03 21.71
CA LEU A 376 14.16 -9.82 21.30
C LEU A 376 13.14 -10.21 22.40
N PRO A 377 12.01 -9.50 22.51
CA PRO A 377 10.87 -9.94 23.31
C PRO A 377 10.37 -11.34 22.89
N PRO A 378 9.73 -12.11 23.80
CA PRO A 378 9.36 -13.50 23.54
C PRO A 378 8.57 -13.74 22.25
N ARG A 379 7.59 -12.88 21.92
CA ARG A 379 6.80 -13.01 20.68
C ARG A 379 7.66 -12.81 19.43
N LYS A 380 8.48 -11.74 19.39
CA LYS A 380 9.39 -11.48 18.27
C LYS A 380 10.43 -12.58 18.11
N ALA A 381 10.96 -13.10 19.22
CA ALA A 381 11.90 -14.23 19.23
C ALA A 381 11.29 -15.51 18.64
N LEU A 382 10.04 -15.82 18.99
CA LEU A 382 9.30 -16.95 18.42
C LEU A 382 9.09 -16.77 16.90
N GLN A 383 8.65 -15.59 16.48
CA GLN A 383 8.44 -15.30 15.06
C GLN A 383 9.75 -15.34 14.25
N LEU A 384 10.84 -14.76 14.78
CA LEU A 384 12.16 -14.83 14.16
C LEU A 384 12.59 -16.29 13.96
N SER A 385 12.36 -17.16 14.95
CA SER A 385 12.66 -18.58 14.85
C SER A 385 11.83 -19.26 13.74
N GLY A 386 10.56 -18.89 13.60
CA GLY A 386 9.69 -19.36 12.51
C GLY A 386 10.16 -18.91 11.12
N TYR A 387 10.74 -17.72 11.00
CA TYR A 387 11.26 -17.18 9.74
C TYR A 387 12.73 -17.51 9.45
N ALA A 388 13.48 -18.08 10.41
CA ALA A 388 14.91 -18.35 10.27
C ALA A 388 15.27 -19.22 9.06
N ALA A 389 14.38 -20.13 8.65
CA ALA A 389 14.57 -20.95 7.45
C ALA A 389 14.76 -20.11 6.18
N ARG A 390 14.17 -18.91 6.11
CA ARG A 390 14.26 -17.99 4.97
C ARG A 390 15.62 -17.32 4.82
N LEU A 391 16.48 -17.43 5.83
CA LEU A 391 17.84 -16.87 5.79
C LEU A 391 18.82 -17.81 5.08
N ARG A 392 18.46 -19.10 4.97
CA ARG A 392 19.30 -20.12 4.37
C ARG A 392 19.09 -20.14 2.85
N PRO A 393 20.14 -20.37 2.05
CA PRO A 393 19.97 -20.61 0.62
C PRO A 393 18.97 -21.74 0.38
N ALA A 394 18.11 -21.61 -0.64
CA ALA A 394 17.22 -22.69 -1.03
C ALA A 394 18.06 -23.95 -1.35
N ALA A 395 17.73 -25.07 -0.71
CA ALA A 395 18.35 -26.35 -1.01
C ALA A 395 17.97 -26.75 -2.45
N GLY A 396 18.89 -26.60 -3.41
CA GLY A 396 18.68 -27.08 -4.79
C GLY A 396 18.98 -26.13 -5.96
N LYS A 397 19.85 -25.12 -5.81
CA LYS A 397 20.48 -24.45 -6.98
C LYS A 397 22.02 -24.54 -6.94
N GLY A 398 22.53 -25.70 -6.53
CA GLY A 398 23.91 -26.09 -6.79
C GLY A 398 24.01 -26.77 -8.16
N SER A 399 24.89 -26.26 -9.02
CA SER A 399 25.39 -26.88 -10.27
C SER A 399 24.38 -27.32 -11.34
N ALA A 400 24.00 -26.40 -12.22
CA ALA A 400 23.74 -26.70 -13.65
C ALA A 400 23.92 -25.41 -14.46
N GLY A 401 24.91 -25.21 -15.32
CA GLY A 401 26.12 -25.96 -15.60
C GLY A 401 27.11 -25.03 -16.31
N SER A 402 28.38 -25.13 -15.95
CA SER A 402 29.45 -24.86 -16.89
C SER A 402 29.53 -26.06 -17.84
N ALA A 403 29.05 -25.94 -19.08
CA ALA A 403 29.53 -26.69 -20.23
C ALA A 403 28.77 -26.32 -21.52
N LYS A 404 29.56 -25.78 -22.47
CA LYS A 404 29.32 -25.51 -23.90
C LYS A 404 28.52 -24.26 -24.26
#